data_AF-A0ABD1DVU9-F1
#
_entry.id   AF-A0ABD1DVU9-F1
#
_cell.length_a   1.000
_cell.length_b   1.000
_cell.length_c   1.000
_cell.angle_alpha   90.00
_cell.angle_beta   90.00
_cell.angle_gamma   90.00
#
_symmetry.space_group_name_H-M   'P 1'
#
loop_
_entity.id
_entity.type
_entity.pdbx_description
1 polymer ?
#
loop_
_entity_poly.entity_id
_entity_poly.type
_entity_poly.pdbx_seq_one_letter_code
_entity_poly.pdbx_strand_id
1 'polypeptide(L)'
;MSSNHGETCESESAAPSYLRALHELPHSAQQRSAASHKDDDDAMVNADEIDTNSNIVDDQPFDSSVPRTYRPQELKKWRPAPQVGENYGKPGELGKPVKIPSSQQELMKEKFKENQFNLLASDMIWLNRSLTDVRHHDCKKKHYSAKLPTTSIVIVFHNEAWSTLLRTIWSVINRSPRPLLKEIILVDDASERDHLGKQLEDYVSTLPVSTFVLRTGKRSGLIRARLLGAKHVKVS
;
A
#
# COMPACT_ATOMS: atom_id res chain seq x y z
N MET A 1 -4.37 52.14 -38.53
CA MET A 1 -4.14 51.04 -39.50
C MET A 1 -2.95 50.25 -38.96
N SER A 2 -2.91 48.95 -38.71
CA SER A 2 -3.79 47.76 -38.63
C SER A 2 -2.80 46.63 -38.19
N SER A 3 -3.08 45.63 -37.35
CA SER A 3 -4.05 44.51 -37.45
C SER A 3 -3.86 43.70 -38.75
N ASN A 4 -3.62 42.38 -38.80
CA ASN A 4 -3.57 41.27 -37.81
C ASN A 4 -2.43 40.26 -38.21
N HIS A 5 -2.17 39.05 -37.65
CA HIS A 5 -2.90 38.15 -36.72
C HIS A 5 -1.99 37.72 -35.51
N GLY A 6 -1.79 36.50 -34.95
CA GLY A 6 -2.05 35.05 -35.21
C GLY A 6 -0.71 34.26 -35.31
N GLU A 7 -0.53 33.00 -34.87
CA GLU A 7 -1.39 31.97 -34.25
C GLU A 7 -0.81 31.41 -32.93
N THR A 8 -1.62 30.70 -32.13
CA THR A 8 -1.21 29.98 -30.92
C THR A 8 -1.60 28.50 -31.00
N CYS A 9 -0.65 27.57 -30.83
CA CYS A 9 -0.95 26.15 -30.73
C CYS A 9 -1.46 25.78 -29.34
N GLU A 10 -2.78 25.77 -29.16
CA GLU A 10 -3.41 25.05 -28.06
C GLU A 10 -3.24 23.53 -28.24
N SER A 11 -3.13 22.80 -27.14
CA SER A 11 -3.23 21.34 -27.15
C SER A 11 -3.96 20.86 -25.89
N GLU A 12 -5.28 20.66 -26.03
CA GLU A 12 -6.13 20.14 -24.97
C GLU A 12 -5.79 18.67 -24.64
N SER A 13 -4.95 18.43 -23.64
CA SER A 13 -4.78 17.09 -23.09
C SER A 13 -5.98 16.75 -22.20
N ALA A 14 -7.08 16.32 -22.80
CA ALA A 14 -8.31 15.93 -22.09
C ALA A 14 -8.01 14.84 -21.04
N ALA A 15 -8.26 15.14 -19.77
CA ALA A 15 -8.06 14.21 -18.67
C ALA A 15 -9.10 13.06 -18.72
N PRO A 16 -8.72 11.79 -18.49
CA PRO A 16 -9.65 10.66 -18.48
C PRO A 16 -10.82 10.87 -17.51
N SER A 17 -12.03 10.52 -17.97
CA SER A 17 -13.31 10.81 -17.28
C SER A 17 -13.39 10.34 -15.83
N TYR A 18 -12.64 9.30 -15.45
CA TYR A 18 -12.59 8.75 -14.09
C TYR A 18 -12.06 9.75 -13.04
N LEU A 19 -11.31 10.79 -13.44
CA LEU A 19 -10.76 11.79 -12.51
C LEU A 19 -11.78 12.83 -12.02
N ARG A 20 -12.99 12.90 -12.58
CA ARG A 20 -13.99 13.92 -12.25
C ARG A 20 -14.97 13.55 -11.12
N ALA A 21 -14.94 12.30 -10.63
CA ALA A 21 -16.01 11.73 -9.79
C ALA A 21 -15.67 11.62 -8.28
N LEU A 22 -14.58 12.24 -7.80
CA LEU A 22 -14.11 12.12 -6.41
C LEU A 22 -14.38 13.36 -5.53
N HIS A 23 -15.22 14.29 -5.98
CA HIS A 23 -15.38 15.61 -5.35
C HIS A 23 -16.86 16.03 -5.24
N GLU A 24 -17.67 15.26 -4.50
CA GLU A 24 -18.92 15.71 -3.83
C GLU A 24 -19.65 14.54 -3.16
N LEU A 25 -19.70 14.51 -1.81
CA LEU A 25 -20.83 14.01 -1.01
C LEU A 25 -20.77 14.66 0.41
N PRO A 26 -21.91 14.89 1.09
CA PRO A 26 -21.99 15.80 2.24
C PRO A 26 -21.90 15.14 3.63
N HIS A 27 -21.64 15.97 4.65
CA HIS A 27 -21.69 15.60 6.07
C HIS A 27 -23.13 15.50 6.62
N SER A 28 -23.33 14.60 7.59
CA SER A 28 -24.45 14.63 8.54
C SER A 28 -23.94 14.28 9.94
N ALA A 29 -24.36 15.02 10.97
CA ALA A 29 -23.82 14.91 12.33
C ALA A 29 -24.86 14.41 13.35
N GLN A 30 -24.40 13.74 14.42
CA GLN A 30 -25.14 13.59 15.68
C GLN A 30 -24.18 13.44 16.87
N GLN A 31 -24.71 13.54 18.10
CA GLN A 31 -23.99 14.03 19.28
C GLN A 31 -23.88 13.00 20.42
N ARG A 32 -23.05 13.34 21.44
CA ARG A 32 -22.94 12.77 22.80
C ARG A 32 -22.08 11.51 22.90
N SER A 33 -21.35 11.25 24.00
CA SER A 33 -21.11 12.04 25.23
C SER A 33 -19.72 11.75 25.80
N ALA A 34 -19.20 12.64 26.65
CA ALA A 34 -17.85 12.52 27.20
C ALA A 34 -17.76 11.51 28.36
N ALA A 35 -16.67 10.74 28.37
CA ALA A 35 -16.09 10.11 29.54
C ALA A 35 -14.56 10.18 29.39
N SER A 36 -13.85 10.58 30.44
CA SER A 36 -12.39 10.59 30.50
C SER A 36 -11.88 9.34 31.21
N HIS A 37 -10.81 8.71 30.71
CA HIS A 37 -9.78 7.96 31.46
C HIS A 37 -8.51 8.10 30.58
N LYS A 38 -7.47 8.74 31.11
CA LYS A 38 -6.29 8.14 31.76
C LYS A 38 -5.36 7.47 30.75
N ASP A 39 -4.15 8.02 30.69
CA ASP A 39 -3.05 7.60 29.85
C ASP A 39 -2.36 6.37 30.46
N ASP A 40 -2.23 5.30 29.68
CA ASP A 40 -1.42 4.12 30.03
C ASP A 40 -0.04 4.27 29.39
N ASP A 41 0.98 4.60 30.18
CA ASP A 41 2.38 4.64 29.75
C ASP A 41 2.91 3.21 29.51
N ASP A 42 2.89 2.76 28.25
CA ASP A 42 3.50 1.49 27.83
C ASP A 42 5.01 1.50 28.17
N ALA A 43 5.40 0.68 29.17
CA ALA A 43 6.76 0.66 29.67
C ALA A 43 7.76 0.16 28.61
N MET A 44 8.85 0.91 28.44
CA MET A 44 9.98 0.50 27.60
C MET A 44 10.53 -0.85 28.09
N VAL A 45 10.42 -1.89 27.25
CA VAL A 45 11.05 -3.19 27.52
C VAL A 45 12.56 -3.03 27.66
N ASN A 46 13.11 -3.65 28.71
CA ASN A 46 14.52 -3.52 29.03
C ASN A 46 15.39 -4.18 27.94
N ALA A 47 16.59 -3.65 27.70
CA ALA A 47 17.38 -3.98 26.51
C ALA A 47 18.13 -5.33 26.59
N ASP A 48 18.22 -5.92 27.79
CA ASP A 48 18.94 -7.16 28.06
C ASP A 48 17.98 -8.27 28.54
N GLU A 49 18.35 -9.53 28.27
CA GLU A 49 17.56 -10.76 28.52
C GLU A 49 16.27 -10.96 27.70
N ILE A 50 16.40 -10.92 26.37
CA ILE A 50 15.68 -11.87 25.51
C ILE A 50 16.60 -13.08 25.28
N ASP A 51 16.40 -14.18 26.03
CA ASP A 51 17.00 -15.46 25.64
C ASP A 51 16.37 -15.94 24.32
N THR A 52 17.18 -16.01 23.27
CA THR A 52 16.75 -16.52 21.97
C THR A 52 16.93 -18.03 21.80
N ASN A 53 17.62 -18.72 22.72
CA ASN A 53 17.90 -20.15 22.59
C ASN A 53 16.68 -21.02 22.94
N SER A 54 15.81 -20.57 23.86
CA SER A 54 14.56 -21.26 24.22
C SER A 54 13.46 -21.23 23.14
N ASN A 55 13.69 -20.59 21.99
CA ASN A 55 12.81 -20.65 20.81
C ASN A 55 13.46 -21.33 19.59
N ILE A 56 14.49 -22.16 19.79
CA ILE A 56 14.87 -23.17 18.80
C ILE A 56 13.78 -24.24 18.78
N VAL A 57 12.76 -24.04 17.94
CA VAL A 57 11.80 -25.08 17.57
C VAL A 57 12.58 -26.23 16.93
N ASP A 58 12.23 -27.47 17.30
CA ASP A 58 12.92 -28.70 16.93
C ASP A 58 13.45 -28.77 15.49
N ASP A 59 14.57 -29.50 15.33
CA ASP A 59 15.29 -29.80 14.09
C ASP A 59 14.46 -30.70 13.13
N GLN A 60 13.31 -30.19 12.71
CA GLN A 60 12.44 -30.78 11.71
C GLN A 60 13.16 -30.74 10.36
N PRO A 61 13.34 -31.89 9.68
CA PRO A 61 14.00 -31.90 8.37
C PRO A 61 13.27 -30.97 7.40
N PHE A 62 13.98 -29.95 6.91
CA PHE A 62 13.45 -29.07 5.86
C PHE A 62 13.04 -29.94 4.67
N ASP A 63 11.75 -29.94 4.34
CA ASP A 63 11.14 -30.92 3.45
C ASP A 63 11.92 -31.07 2.14
N SER A 64 12.48 -32.26 1.94
CA SER A 64 13.32 -32.60 0.80
C SER A 64 12.52 -32.68 -0.51
N SER A 65 11.17 -32.61 -0.46
CA SER A 65 10.33 -32.40 -1.64
C SER A 65 10.51 -31.02 -2.27
N VAL A 66 10.95 -30.01 -1.50
CA VAL A 66 11.06 -28.62 -1.96
C VAL A 66 12.38 -28.40 -2.73
N PRO A 67 12.34 -28.07 -4.04
CA PRO A 67 13.56 -27.87 -4.82
C PRO A 67 14.37 -26.68 -4.33
N ARG A 68 15.66 -26.90 -4.02
CA ARG A 68 16.62 -25.83 -3.65
C ARG A 68 16.95 -24.86 -4.79
N THR A 69 16.44 -25.09 -6.01
CA THR A 69 16.66 -24.26 -7.19
C THR A 69 15.39 -24.16 -8.04
N TYR A 70 15.16 -22.99 -8.64
CA TYR A 70 14.05 -22.73 -9.56
C TYR A 70 14.30 -23.38 -10.92
N ARG A 71 13.24 -23.85 -11.58
CA ARG A 71 13.35 -24.42 -12.93
C ARG A 71 13.58 -23.30 -13.97
N PRO A 72 14.44 -23.49 -14.99
CA PRO A 72 14.76 -22.44 -15.97
C PRO A 72 13.55 -21.84 -16.73
N GLN A 73 12.42 -22.55 -16.78
CA GLN A 73 11.15 -22.15 -17.39
C GLN A 73 10.33 -21.17 -16.51
N GLU A 74 10.47 -21.28 -15.19
CA GLU A 74 9.78 -20.45 -14.20
C GLU A 74 10.37 -19.03 -14.19
N LEU A 75 11.69 -18.93 -14.39
CA LEU A 75 12.46 -17.69 -14.35
C LEU A 75 12.09 -16.71 -15.49
N LYS A 76 11.74 -15.47 -15.15
CA LYS A 76 11.41 -14.39 -16.10
C LYS A 76 12.53 -13.35 -16.17
N LYS A 77 12.65 -12.64 -17.31
CA LYS A 77 13.72 -11.65 -17.53
C LYS A 77 13.59 -10.48 -16.54
N TRP A 78 14.64 -10.20 -15.77
CA TRP A 78 14.70 -9.02 -14.92
C TRP A 78 14.84 -7.74 -15.76
N ARG A 79 14.17 -6.69 -15.32
CA ARG A 79 14.36 -5.30 -15.77
C ARG A 79 14.06 -4.38 -14.59
N PRO A 80 14.68 -3.19 -14.48
CA PRO A 80 14.30 -2.23 -13.45
C PRO A 80 12.81 -1.85 -13.59
N ALA A 81 12.18 -1.52 -12.47
CA ALA A 81 10.88 -0.85 -12.48
C ALA A 81 11.04 0.59 -13.00
N PRO A 82 10.01 1.18 -13.64
CA PRO A 82 10.00 2.60 -13.97
C PRO A 82 10.17 3.46 -12.73
N GLN A 83 10.73 4.67 -12.89
CA GLN A 83 10.65 5.67 -11.83
C GLN A 83 9.25 6.30 -11.80
N VAL A 84 8.73 6.52 -10.61
CA VAL A 84 7.46 7.24 -10.40
C VAL A 84 7.76 8.73 -10.46
N GLY A 85 7.22 9.42 -11.47
CA GLY A 85 7.43 10.86 -11.67
C GLY A 85 6.91 11.70 -10.49
N GLU A 86 7.55 12.86 -10.25
CA GLU A 86 7.08 13.81 -9.23
C GLU A 86 5.84 14.58 -9.74
N ASN A 87 4.79 14.61 -8.92
CA ASN A 87 3.61 15.40 -9.19
C ASN A 87 3.78 16.80 -8.58
N TYR A 88 4.51 17.68 -9.26
CA TYR A 88 4.96 18.97 -8.71
C TYR A 88 3.87 19.73 -7.92
N GLY A 89 4.23 20.12 -6.70
CA GLY A 89 3.36 20.88 -5.78
C GLY A 89 2.29 20.06 -5.05
N LYS A 90 2.10 18.76 -5.33
CA LYS A 90 1.11 17.93 -4.61
C LYS A 90 1.57 17.57 -3.18
N PRO A 91 0.64 17.40 -2.21
CA PRO A 91 0.97 17.01 -0.85
C PRO A 91 1.70 15.66 -0.78
N GLY A 92 2.76 15.57 0.03
CA GLY A 92 3.46 14.31 0.33
C GLY A 92 4.40 13.77 -0.75
N GLU A 93 4.54 14.47 -1.89
CA GLU A 93 5.48 14.13 -2.96
C GLU A 93 6.93 14.16 -2.50
N LEU A 94 7.78 13.31 -3.10
CA LEU A 94 9.15 13.01 -2.66
C LEU A 94 9.29 12.57 -1.18
N GLY A 95 8.20 12.44 -0.42
CA GLY A 95 8.20 12.25 1.04
C GLY A 95 8.16 13.54 1.86
N LYS A 96 7.94 14.71 1.23
CA LYS A 96 7.82 16.02 1.90
C LYS A 96 6.67 16.03 2.93
N PRO A 97 6.80 16.70 4.09
CA PRO A 97 5.74 16.74 5.10
C PRO A 97 4.51 17.50 4.60
N VAL A 98 3.31 17.01 4.93
CA VAL A 98 2.04 17.69 4.63
C VAL A 98 1.70 18.67 5.75
N LYS A 99 1.40 19.92 5.38
CA LYS A 99 0.90 20.94 6.30
C LYS A 99 -0.63 21.00 6.21
N ILE A 100 -1.32 20.64 7.29
CA ILE A 100 -2.78 20.79 7.41
C ILE A 100 -3.09 22.25 7.78
N PRO A 101 -4.04 22.94 7.10
CA PRO A 101 -4.41 24.30 7.44
C PRO A 101 -5.13 24.36 8.81
N SER A 102 -5.00 25.48 9.52
CA SER A 102 -5.54 25.64 10.89
C SER A 102 -7.04 25.34 10.98
N SER A 103 -7.81 25.71 9.95
CA SER A 103 -9.25 25.46 9.82
C SER A 103 -9.64 23.97 9.71
N GLN A 104 -8.68 23.06 9.51
CA GLN A 104 -8.92 21.62 9.44
C GLN A 104 -8.27 20.85 10.60
N GLN A 105 -7.68 21.52 11.59
CA GLN A 105 -7.03 20.83 12.72
C GLN A 105 -8.00 20.04 13.61
N GLU A 106 -9.27 20.43 13.68
CA GLU A 106 -10.29 19.71 14.45
C GLU A 106 -10.68 18.41 13.73
N LEU A 107 -11.02 18.48 12.44
CA LEU A 107 -11.24 17.30 11.58
C LEU A 107 -10.02 16.37 11.54
N MET A 108 -8.80 16.93 11.58
CA MET A 108 -7.57 16.15 11.69
C MET A 108 -7.48 15.37 13.00
N LYS A 109 -7.80 16.00 14.14
CA LYS A 109 -7.84 15.36 15.47
C LYS A 109 -8.96 14.34 15.60
N GLU A 110 -10.08 14.55 14.91
CA GLU A 110 -11.19 13.60 14.81
C GLU A 110 -10.77 12.35 14.02
N LYS A 111 -10.37 12.54 12.76
CA LYS A 111 -9.89 11.45 11.87
C LYS A 111 -8.69 10.67 12.41
N PHE A 112 -7.88 11.27 13.30
CA PHE A 112 -6.77 10.58 13.95
C PHE A 112 -7.26 9.41 14.82
N LYS A 113 -8.38 9.58 15.53
CA LYS A 113 -8.91 8.58 16.48
C LYS A 113 -9.34 7.27 15.81
N GLU A 114 -9.76 7.33 14.54
CA GLU A 114 -10.18 6.16 13.77
C GLU A 114 -9.05 5.15 13.53
N ASN A 115 -7.82 5.61 13.28
CA ASN A 115 -6.74 4.78 12.74
C ASN A 115 -5.37 5.00 13.43
N GLN A 116 -5.29 5.88 14.44
CA GLN A 116 -4.06 6.29 15.15
C GLN A 116 -2.96 6.88 14.25
N PHE A 117 -3.34 7.43 13.10
CA PHE A 117 -2.49 8.27 12.26
C PHE A 117 -3.30 9.39 11.60
N ASN A 118 -2.62 10.37 11.02
CA ASN A 118 -3.27 11.50 10.34
C ASN A 118 -3.89 11.06 9.00
N LEU A 119 -5.09 10.48 9.05
CA LEU A 119 -5.84 10.05 7.87
C LEU A 119 -6.15 11.22 6.93
N LEU A 120 -6.46 12.41 7.46
CA LEU A 120 -6.69 13.60 6.62
C LEU A 120 -5.46 13.92 5.74
N ALA A 121 -4.25 13.87 6.31
CA ALA A 121 -3.02 14.00 5.53
C ALA A 121 -2.83 12.85 4.54
N SER A 122 -3.19 11.61 4.88
CA SER A 122 -3.16 10.49 3.92
C SER A 122 -4.08 10.75 2.73
N ASP A 123 -5.33 11.17 2.97
CA ASP A 123 -6.32 11.42 1.92
C ASP A 123 -5.89 12.54 0.96
N MET A 124 -5.13 13.53 1.44
CA MET A 124 -4.53 14.59 0.63
C MET A 124 -3.34 14.14 -0.25
N ILE A 125 -2.69 13.03 0.08
CA ILE A 125 -1.51 12.52 -0.64
C ILE A 125 -1.94 11.57 -1.75
N TRP A 126 -1.38 11.72 -2.95
CA TRP A 126 -1.73 10.84 -4.08
C TRP A 126 -1.27 9.39 -3.84
N LEU A 127 -2.16 8.42 -4.14
CA LEU A 127 -1.86 6.98 -4.15
C LEU A 127 -0.57 6.65 -4.92
N ASN A 128 -0.33 7.36 -6.04
CA ASN A 128 0.81 7.20 -6.93
C ASN A 128 1.99 8.15 -6.62
N ARG A 129 2.12 8.69 -5.40
CA ARG A 129 3.17 9.68 -5.08
C ARG A 129 4.60 9.20 -5.37
N SER A 130 5.45 10.13 -5.79
CA SER A 130 6.91 9.95 -5.81
C SER A 130 7.51 9.86 -4.40
N LEU A 131 8.74 9.35 -4.30
CA LEU A 131 9.52 9.26 -3.04
C LEU A 131 11.00 9.52 -3.34
N THR A 132 11.71 10.19 -2.42
CA THR A 132 13.16 10.37 -2.51
C THR A 132 13.90 9.03 -2.38
N ASP A 133 14.89 8.79 -3.23
CA ASP A 133 15.69 7.56 -3.19
C ASP A 133 16.80 7.61 -2.13
N VAL A 134 16.40 7.37 -0.88
CA VAL A 134 17.24 7.36 0.34
C VAL A 134 18.17 6.13 0.48
N ARG A 135 18.24 5.24 -0.51
CA ARG A 135 19.11 4.05 -0.44
C ARG A 135 20.59 4.43 -0.51
N HIS A 136 21.42 3.71 0.24
CA HIS A 136 22.88 3.88 0.18
C HIS A 136 23.41 3.72 -1.26
N HIS A 137 24.47 4.45 -1.59
CA HIS A 137 24.91 4.61 -2.98
C HIS A 137 25.33 3.28 -3.64
N ASP A 138 25.90 2.34 -2.88
CA ASP A 138 26.23 0.99 -3.35
C ASP A 138 25.00 0.12 -3.67
N CYS A 139 23.85 0.34 -3.04
CA CYS A 139 22.62 -0.36 -3.38
C CYS A 139 22.17 -0.09 -4.83
N LYS A 140 22.64 1.02 -5.41
CA LYS A 140 22.39 1.43 -6.80
C LYS A 140 23.37 0.75 -7.78
N LYS A 141 24.51 0.24 -7.28
CA LYS A 141 25.53 -0.54 -8.03
C LYS A 141 25.25 -2.05 -8.04
N LYS A 142 24.25 -2.53 -7.27
CA LYS A 142 23.97 -3.97 -7.15
C LYS A 142 23.42 -4.54 -8.47
N HIS A 143 24.19 -5.42 -9.10
CA HIS A 143 23.75 -6.21 -10.24
C HIS A 143 22.84 -7.37 -9.80
N TYR A 144 21.88 -7.73 -10.66
CA TYR A 144 20.94 -8.83 -10.46
C TYR A 144 21.02 -9.80 -11.65
N SER A 145 20.75 -11.08 -11.41
CA SER A 145 20.73 -12.10 -12.47
C SER A 145 19.72 -11.74 -13.58
N ALA A 146 20.10 -11.96 -14.84
CA ALA A 146 19.31 -11.57 -16.00
C ALA A 146 17.91 -12.24 -16.07
N LYS A 147 17.72 -13.36 -15.37
CA LYS A 147 16.42 -13.96 -15.08
C LYS A 147 16.26 -14.18 -13.57
N LEU A 148 15.05 -14.02 -13.04
CA LEU A 148 14.67 -14.22 -11.64
C LEU A 148 13.28 -14.89 -11.54
N PRO A 149 12.94 -15.54 -10.42
CA PRO A 149 11.61 -16.10 -10.21
C PRO A 149 10.55 -14.99 -10.11
N THR A 150 9.28 -15.34 -10.34
CA THR A 150 8.14 -14.49 -10.03
C THR A 150 7.77 -14.55 -8.55
N THR A 151 7.19 -13.49 -8.01
CA THR A 151 6.65 -13.42 -6.65
C THR A 151 5.16 -13.04 -6.66
N SER A 152 4.41 -13.59 -5.72
CA SER A 152 3.03 -13.22 -5.40
C SER A 152 3.02 -12.49 -4.06
N ILE A 153 2.44 -11.28 -4.01
CA ILE A 153 2.52 -10.40 -2.84
C ILE A 153 1.27 -10.55 -1.98
N VAL A 154 1.43 -11.07 -0.76
CA VAL A 154 0.33 -11.22 0.21
C VAL A 154 0.31 -10.01 1.15
N ILE A 155 -0.82 -9.28 1.19
CA ILE A 155 -1.05 -8.14 2.08
C ILE A 155 -2.24 -8.49 2.99
N VAL A 156 -2.00 -8.69 4.28
CA VAL A 156 -3.08 -8.82 5.28
C VAL A 156 -3.51 -7.43 5.72
N PHE A 157 -4.81 -7.19 5.84
CA PHE A 157 -5.38 -5.97 6.39
C PHE A 157 -6.62 -6.27 7.25
N HIS A 158 -6.96 -5.34 8.15
CA HIS A 158 -8.17 -5.38 8.99
C HIS A 158 -8.54 -3.94 9.37
N ASN A 159 -9.73 -3.47 8.97
CA ASN A 159 -10.23 -2.09 9.19
C ASN A 159 -9.33 -0.94 8.65
N GLU A 160 -8.32 -1.27 7.85
CA GLU A 160 -7.35 -0.36 7.22
C GLU A 160 -8.02 0.78 6.42
N ALA A 161 -7.40 1.96 6.42
CA ALA A 161 -7.96 3.10 5.69
C ALA A 161 -7.78 2.93 4.17
N TRP A 162 -8.75 3.41 3.40
CA TRP A 162 -8.76 3.30 1.94
C TRP A 162 -7.49 3.92 1.31
N SER A 163 -7.08 5.10 1.76
CA SER A 163 -5.93 5.83 1.21
C SER A 163 -4.57 5.23 1.59
N THR A 164 -4.44 4.44 2.66
CA THR A 164 -3.21 3.70 3.01
C THR A 164 -3.14 2.35 2.31
N LEU A 165 -4.23 1.57 2.29
CA LEU A 165 -4.31 0.28 1.59
C LEU A 165 -4.01 0.44 0.09
N LEU A 166 -4.73 1.34 -0.60
CA LEU A 166 -4.54 1.54 -2.03
C LEU A 166 -3.16 2.10 -2.38
N ARG A 167 -2.58 2.97 -1.55
CA ARG A 167 -1.22 3.50 -1.75
C ARG A 167 -0.17 2.41 -1.60
N THR A 168 -0.40 1.43 -0.74
CA THR A 168 0.46 0.25 -0.59
C THR A 168 0.42 -0.61 -1.86
N ILE A 169 -0.78 -0.91 -2.35
CA ILE A 169 -1.00 -1.67 -3.60
C ILE A 169 -0.34 -0.96 -4.80
N TRP A 170 -0.60 0.32 -4.99
CA TRP A 170 0.01 1.11 -6.06
C TRP A 170 1.53 1.23 -5.94
N SER A 171 2.07 1.31 -4.72
CA SER A 171 3.52 1.27 -4.51
C SER A 171 4.13 -0.06 -4.96
N VAL A 172 3.48 -1.20 -4.66
CA VAL A 172 3.90 -2.53 -5.15
C VAL A 172 3.85 -2.59 -6.67
N ILE A 173 2.73 -2.18 -7.29
CA ILE A 173 2.55 -2.20 -8.75
C ILE A 173 3.61 -1.35 -9.47
N ASN A 174 3.84 -0.12 -9.00
CA ASN A 174 4.69 0.84 -9.70
C ASN A 174 6.19 0.61 -9.49
N ARG A 175 6.60 0.06 -8.33
CA ARG A 175 8.02 -0.07 -7.95
C ARG A 175 8.58 -1.48 -8.09
N SER A 176 7.74 -2.47 -8.39
CA SER A 176 8.17 -3.85 -8.65
C SER A 176 8.44 -4.08 -10.14
N PRO A 177 9.52 -4.81 -10.53
CA PRO A 177 9.72 -5.27 -11.90
C PRO A 177 8.50 -6.03 -12.43
N ARG A 178 7.74 -5.43 -13.36
CA ARG A 178 6.45 -5.99 -13.84
C ARG A 178 6.50 -7.46 -14.32
N PRO A 179 7.59 -8.00 -14.93
CA PRO A 179 7.70 -9.42 -15.28
C PRO A 179 7.86 -10.38 -14.09
N LEU A 180 8.20 -9.87 -12.91
CA LEU A 180 8.42 -10.65 -11.69
C LEU A 180 7.21 -10.59 -10.74
N LEU A 181 6.40 -9.53 -10.80
CA LEU A 181 5.16 -9.43 -10.04
C LEU A 181 4.05 -10.28 -10.69
N LYS A 182 3.73 -11.43 -10.07
CA LYS A 182 2.73 -12.39 -10.55
C LYS A 182 1.31 -11.89 -10.29
N GLU A 183 1.04 -11.62 -9.02
CA GLU A 183 -0.27 -11.23 -8.49
C GLU A 183 -0.13 -10.53 -7.13
N ILE A 184 -1.19 -9.87 -6.68
CA ILE A 184 -1.33 -9.31 -5.33
C ILE A 184 -2.56 -9.96 -4.68
N ILE A 185 -2.38 -10.49 -3.47
CA ILE A 185 -3.43 -11.18 -2.71
C ILE A 185 -3.70 -10.34 -1.46
N LEU A 186 -4.88 -9.74 -1.40
CA LEU A 186 -5.32 -8.97 -0.23
C LEU A 186 -6.09 -9.90 0.69
N VAL A 187 -5.63 -10.10 1.92
CA VAL A 187 -6.32 -10.95 2.90
C VAL A 187 -7.00 -10.05 3.94
N ASP A 188 -8.32 -9.98 3.83
CA ASP A 188 -9.20 -9.30 4.77
C ASP A 188 -9.40 -10.17 6.01
N ASP A 189 -8.76 -9.81 7.14
CA ASP A 189 -8.93 -10.51 8.41
C ASP A 189 -10.18 -10.03 9.18
N ALA A 190 -11.34 -10.18 8.52
CA ALA A 190 -12.66 -9.76 8.98
C ALA A 190 -12.72 -8.27 9.35
N SER A 191 -12.62 -7.40 8.34
CA SER A 191 -12.94 -5.97 8.47
C SER A 191 -14.45 -5.73 8.54
N GLU A 192 -14.82 -4.62 9.17
CA GLU A 192 -16.20 -4.18 9.43
C GLU A 192 -16.56 -2.91 8.62
N ARG A 193 -15.60 -2.28 7.94
CA ARG A 193 -15.81 -1.03 7.17
C ARG A 193 -16.31 -1.33 5.75
N ASP A 194 -17.47 -0.77 5.39
CA ASP A 194 -18.15 -1.03 4.10
C ASP A 194 -17.26 -0.84 2.86
N HIS A 195 -16.36 0.15 2.86
CA HIS A 195 -15.45 0.40 1.73
C HIS A 195 -14.44 -0.73 1.50
N LEU A 196 -14.20 -1.58 2.50
CA LEU A 196 -13.38 -2.80 2.40
C LEU A 196 -14.19 -4.01 1.91
N GLY A 197 -15.51 -3.86 1.78
CA GLY A 197 -16.43 -4.81 1.16
C GLY A 197 -16.32 -4.82 -0.37
N LYS A 198 -17.47 -4.88 -1.05
CA LYS A 198 -17.54 -4.97 -2.52
C LYS A 198 -16.81 -3.84 -3.24
N GLN A 199 -16.80 -2.63 -2.68
CA GLN A 199 -16.09 -1.47 -3.26
C GLN A 199 -14.59 -1.74 -3.46
N LEU A 200 -13.93 -2.44 -2.53
CA LEU A 200 -12.54 -2.84 -2.68
C LEU A 200 -12.36 -3.87 -3.78
N GLU A 201 -13.22 -4.89 -3.83
CA GLU A 201 -13.20 -5.96 -4.84
C GLU A 201 -13.38 -5.41 -6.26
N ASP A 202 -14.39 -4.54 -6.46
CA ASP A 202 -14.64 -3.84 -7.71
C ASP A 202 -13.40 -3.04 -8.14
N TYR A 203 -12.83 -2.22 -7.24
CA TYR A 203 -11.68 -1.38 -7.55
C TYR A 203 -10.42 -2.18 -7.88
N VAL A 204 -10.10 -3.24 -7.11
CA VAL A 204 -8.85 -3.99 -7.34
C VAL A 204 -8.92 -4.87 -8.59
N SER A 205 -10.12 -5.22 -9.06
CA SER A 205 -10.33 -5.94 -10.31
C SER A 205 -9.86 -5.16 -11.55
N THR A 206 -9.84 -3.83 -11.50
CA THR A 206 -9.45 -2.97 -12.64
C THR A 206 -7.94 -2.66 -12.67
N LEU A 207 -7.12 -3.28 -11.81
CA LEU A 207 -5.69 -2.98 -11.70
C LEU A 207 -4.85 -3.69 -12.78
N PRO A 208 -3.72 -3.11 -13.24
CA PRO A 208 -2.85 -3.70 -14.28
C PRO A 208 -2.04 -4.93 -13.82
N VAL A 209 -2.34 -5.45 -12.64
CA VAL A 209 -1.77 -6.64 -12.00
C VAL A 209 -2.95 -7.41 -11.40
N SER A 210 -3.01 -8.72 -11.64
CA SER A 210 -4.00 -9.63 -11.04
C SER A 210 -4.06 -9.41 -9.53
N THR A 211 -5.12 -8.75 -9.06
CA THR A 211 -5.31 -8.40 -7.65
C THR A 211 -6.70 -8.85 -7.21
N PHE A 212 -6.79 -9.54 -6.08
CA PHE A 212 -8.05 -10.05 -5.55
C PHE A 212 -8.07 -10.06 -4.01
N VAL A 213 -9.28 -10.07 -3.45
CA VAL A 213 -9.51 -10.14 -2.00
C VAL A 213 -9.85 -11.57 -1.60
N LEU A 214 -9.26 -12.03 -0.50
CA LEU A 214 -9.63 -13.24 0.24
C LEU A 214 -10.13 -12.82 1.62
N ARG A 215 -11.35 -13.21 2.00
CA ARG A 215 -11.91 -12.89 3.31
C ARG A 215 -11.75 -14.08 4.25
N THR A 216 -11.25 -13.85 5.46
CA THR A 216 -11.15 -14.91 6.49
C THR A 216 -12.51 -15.32 7.06
N GLY A 217 -13.52 -14.45 6.93
CA GLY A 217 -14.88 -14.63 7.48
C GLY A 217 -14.97 -14.53 9.01
N LYS A 218 -13.84 -14.61 9.71
CA LYS A 218 -13.70 -14.39 11.15
C LYS A 218 -12.27 -13.93 11.48
N ARG A 219 -12.15 -12.99 12.42
CA ARG A 219 -10.86 -12.44 12.85
C ARG A 219 -9.95 -13.56 13.37
N SER A 220 -8.89 -13.85 12.63
CA SER A 220 -8.05 -15.04 12.77
C SER A 220 -6.64 -14.72 13.29
N GLY A 221 -6.23 -13.45 13.17
CA GLY A 221 -4.93 -12.94 13.57
C GLY A 221 -3.92 -12.94 12.42
N LEU A 222 -3.05 -11.93 12.39
CA LEU A 222 -2.08 -11.64 11.33
C LEU A 222 -1.31 -12.87 10.81
N ILE A 223 -0.87 -13.76 11.72
CA ILE A 223 -0.13 -14.98 11.36
C ILE A 223 -1.02 -15.94 10.55
N ARG A 224 -2.26 -16.20 11.01
CA ARG A 224 -3.19 -17.12 10.33
C ARG A 224 -3.66 -16.56 9.00
N ALA A 225 -3.91 -15.24 8.92
CA ALA A 225 -4.24 -14.56 7.68
C ALA A 225 -3.10 -14.60 6.66
N ARG A 226 -1.83 -14.41 7.08
CA ARG A 226 -0.65 -14.59 6.21
C ARG A 226 -0.56 -16.02 5.67
N LEU A 227 -0.75 -17.03 6.53
CA LEU A 227 -0.77 -18.44 6.13
C LEU A 227 -1.94 -18.79 5.20
N LEU A 228 -3.11 -18.17 5.38
CA LEU A 228 -4.24 -18.32 4.45
C LEU A 228 -3.89 -17.76 3.07
N GLY A 229 -3.34 -16.55 3.00
CA GLY A 229 -2.90 -15.95 1.73
C GLY A 229 -1.81 -16.77 1.03
N ALA A 230 -0.83 -17.28 1.79
CA ALA A 230 0.22 -18.16 1.26
C ALA A 230 -0.34 -19.45 0.62
N LYS A 231 -1.37 -20.06 1.23
CA LYS A 231 -2.07 -21.24 0.66
C LYS A 231 -2.85 -20.96 -0.63
N HIS A 232 -3.12 -19.69 -0.95
CA HIS A 232 -3.85 -19.26 -2.16
C HIS A 232 -2.94 -18.61 -3.21
N VAL A 233 -1.62 -18.56 -2.98
CA VAL A 233 -0.64 -18.21 -4.01
C VAL A 233 -0.72 -19.22 -5.13
N LYS A 234 -0.85 -18.76 -6.39
CA LYS A 234 -0.82 -19.67 -7.54
C LYS A 234 0.58 -20.28 -7.62
N VAL A 235 0.68 -21.61 -7.68
CA VAL A 235 1.93 -22.31 -8.02
C VAL A 235 2.37 -21.92 -9.45
N SER A 236 3.67 -22.02 -9.75
CA SER A 236 4.28 -21.67 -11.05
C SER A 236 4.29 -22.82 -12.05
#